data_AF-A0A9W9SH70-F1
#
_entry.id   AF-A0A9W9SH70-F1
#
_cell.length_a   1.000
_cell.length_b   1.000
_cell.length_c   1.000
_cell.angle_alpha   90.00
_cell.angle_beta   90.00
_cell.angle_gamma   90.00
#
_symmetry.space_group_name_H-M   'P 1'
#
loop_
_entity.id
_entity.type
_entity.pdbx_description
1 polymer ?
#
loop_
_entity_poly.entity_id
_entity_poly.type
_entity_poly.pdbx_seq_one_letter_code
_entity_poly.pdbx_strand_id
1 'polypeptide(L)'
;MSTHSDDSMAEGSRVKEVCGDLFDAPEGSCLIHACNIQGSWGAGIAKVFKQKYPTAYQCYKEHCEEYQEQSVHHDIVDLQSEDEETLSVRLPLGTALVIPPQPEDYNNGKKKHWIICLFTSSGFGSRVDSPDQILNSTYAALEDLDMQLVMLKQPNEEMGDGQPPPGALFSCRFNSGLFAVPWNDTRELIDDLGLSMTPRAGWLSRFVTDLLIDPRLRGTTDIVHRVVGVASSTREETAAKFIDDFVRPAQKEECIAHGSFESLLLRDDIEVVYISTPHSSHYENCLQALEHKKSILCEKVLTINATQARKILDRAKQENLFVMENNWLPFLPISTEVRKYIKSNKLGDIIRVYADLSYGENPESWPEGHRSINPDLGGGCLLNIGIYSLTWALQCLYHTLPSEVRQKPKVQSLMSLYSAAGVDETSTVIMELASPPHGKHKAHGIATTSFRKDWDPNKCQDSVPCVRILGSKAELQVLGGPASRPQTIRIIPQLRVNAKSRPQMSGAKGTEQDYIEVINFGPPGEPGGGRGMFWAADEVGRSLRDKEVENKNMPWNETLLMMEILDEVRRAGGLHYPEAIEKI
;
A
#
# COMPACT_ATOMS: atom_id res chain seq x y z
N MET A 1 25.79 21.09 -49.31
CA MET A 1 26.25 22.42 -48.88
C MET A 1 24.99 23.18 -48.47
N SER A 2 24.64 23.48 -47.23
CA SER A 2 25.29 23.40 -45.93
C SER A 2 24.26 22.88 -44.92
N THR A 3 24.68 21.97 -44.05
CA THR A 3 23.98 21.46 -42.87
C THR A 3 24.13 22.46 -41.71
N HIS A 4 23.03 22.92 -41.13
CA HIS A 4 23.04 23.47 -39.77
C HIS A 4 22.10 22.62 -38.91
N SER A 5 22.67 21.59 -38.32
CA SER A 5 22.20 20.96 -37.09
C SER A 5 22.68 21.82 -35.93
N ASP A 6 21.76 22.48 -35.24
CA ASP A 6 22.03 23.12 -33.95
C ASP A 6 21.82 22.06 -32.86
N ASP A 7 22.78 21.12 -32.77
CA ASP A 7 22.93 20.19 -31.66
C ASP A 7 23.87 20.85 -30.64
N SER A 8 23.35 21.78 -29.85
CA SER A 8 23.97 22.14 -28.57
C SER A 8 23.29 21.33 -27.47
N MET A 9 23.77 20.09 -27.30
CA MET A 9 23.43 19.33 -26.10
C MET A 9 24.05 20.03 -24.90
N ALA A 10 23.21 20.56 -24.01
CA ALA A 10 23.63 20.94 -22.67
C ALA A 10 24.16 19.68 -21.96
N GLU A 11 25.46 19.65 -21.65
CA GLU A 11 26.06 18.62 -20.80
C GLU A 11 25.30 18.57 -19.47
N GLY A 12 24.54 17.50 -19.22
CA GLY A 12 23.83 17.27 -17.96
C GLY A 12 22.32 16.97 -18.06
N SER A 13 21.67 17.30 -19.18
CA SER A 13 20.22 17.12 -19.36
C SER A 13 19.80 15.64 -19.45
N ARG A 14 18.81 15.23 -18.64
CA ARG A 14 18.22 13.88 -18.67
C ARG A 14 17.15 13.74 -19.78
N VAL A 15 16.68 14.86 -20.33
CA VAL A 15 15.73 14.90 -21.44
C VAL A 15 16.45 14.73 -22.78
N LYS A 16 15.98 13.77 -23.60
CA LYS A 16 16.39 13.60 -24.99
C LYS A 16 15.28 14.04 -25.94
N GLU A 17 15.54 15.07 -26.73
CA GLU A 17 14.58 15.55 -27.72
C GLU A 17 14.70 14.78 -29.05
N VAL A 18 13.55 14.42 -29.61
CA VAL A 18 13.44 13.76 -30.91
C VAL A 18 12.26 14.34 -31.69
N CYS A 19 12.38 14.43 -33.01
CA CYS A 19 11.29 14.84 -33.88
C CYS A 19 10.50 13.62 -34.36
N GLY A 20 9.18 13.61 -34.16
CA GLY A 20 8.30 12.51 -34.56
C GLY A 20 6.87 12.66 -34.02
N ASP A 21 6.02 11.67 -34.30
CA ASP A 21 4.70 11.56 -33.67
C ASP A 21 4.85 10.88 -32.29
N LEU A 22 4.36 11.52 -31.24
CA LEU A 22 4.34 10.97 -29.88
C LEU A 22 3.67 9.59 -29.83
N PHE A 23 2.65 9.37 -30.66
CA PHE A 23 1.89 8.12 -30.68
C PHE A 23 2.62 6.97 -31.41
N ASP A 24 3.77 7.24 -32.02
CA ASP A 24 4.66 6.22 -32.60
C ASP A 24 5.58 5.58 -31.54
N ALA A 25 5.51 6.02 -30.28
CA ALA A 25 6.25 5.42 -29.17
C ALA A 25 6.13 3.88 -29.14
N PRO A 26 7.15 3.14 -28.65
CA PRO A 26 7.10 1.68 -28.56
C PRO A 26 5.95 1.17 -27.68
N GLU A 27 5.49 -0.05 -27.92
CA GLU A 27 4.53 -0.71 -27.04
C GLU A 27 5.03 -0.77 -25.58
N GLY A 28 4.13 -0.58 -24.62
CA GLY A 28 4.45 -0.49 -23.19
C GLY A 28 4.89 0.90 -22.72
N SER A 29 5.14 1.84 -23.63
CA SER A 29 5.58 3.20 -23.26
C SER A 29 4.49 4.00 -22.53
N CYS A 30 4.92 5.00 -21.75
CA CYS A 30 4.04 5.94 -21.07
C CYS A 30 4.04 7.28 -21.80
N LEU A 31 2.85 7.74 -22.20
CA LEU A 31 2.65 8.97 -22.94
C LEU A 31 2.16 10.08 -22.00
N ILE A 32 2.98 11.10 -21.82
CA ILE A 32 2.71 12.22 -20.91
C ILE A 32 2.14 13.40 -21.69
N HIS A 33 1.08 14.00 -21.14
CA HIS A 33 0.62 15.32 -21.56
C HIS A 33 0.09 16.16 -20.39
N ALA A 34 0.13 17.47 -20.55
CA ALA A 34 -0.51 18.41 -19.64
C ALA A 34 -2.02 18.50 -19.90
N CYS A 35 -2.79 18.66 -18.83
CA CYS A 35 -4.24 18.76 -18.85
C CYS A 35 -4.77 19.72 -17.78
N ASN A 36 -6.06 20.05 -17.92
CA ASN A 36 -6.80 20.85 -16.95
C ASN A 36 -7.52 19.95 -15.93
N ILE A 37 -8.04 20.53 -14.85
CA ILE A 37 -8.85 19.82 -13.85
C ILE A 37 -10.36 19.76 -14.17
N GLN A 38 -10.79 20.24 -15.35
CA GLN A 38 -12.21 20.38 -15.71
C GLN A 38 -12.76 19.18 -16.50
N GLY A 39 -12.01 18.07 -16.63
CA GLY A 39 -12.44 16.88 -17.38
C GLY A 39 -12.51 17.08 -18.90
N SER A 40 -11.73 18.02 -19.45
CA SER A 40 -11.81 18.41 -20.86
C SER A 40 -10.53 18.13 -21.66
N TRP A 41 -10.62 17.24 -22.65
CA TRP A 41 -9.64 17.04 -23.72
C TRP A 41 -10.17 17.58 -25.06
N GLY A 42 -10.51 18.88 -25.09
CA GLY A 42 -11.23 19.49 -26.21
C GLY A 42 -10.37 20.07 -27.35
N ALA A 43 -9.09 20.34 -27.11
CA ALA A 43 -8.21 21.03 -28.06
C ALA A 43 -6.74 20.56 -27.95
N GLY A 44 -5.90 21.01 -28.89
CA GLY A 44 -4.46 20.71 -28.89
C GLY A 44 -4.16 19.22 -28.94
N ILE A 45 -3.05 18.82 -28.31
CA ILE A 45 -2.64 17.41 -28.22
C ILE A 45 -3.66 16.56 -27.45
N ALA A 46 -4.31 17.13 -26.42
CA ALA A 46 -5.32 16.43 -25.62
C ALA A 46 -6.51 15.95 -26.47
N LYS A 47 -6.93 16.74 -27.47
CA LYS A 47 -7.96 16.30 -28.44
C LYS A 47 -7.53 15.07 -29.22
N VAL A 48 -6.24 14.96 -29.57
CA VAL A 48 -5.69 13.80 -30.27
C VAL A 48 -5.62 12.59 -29.33
N PHE A 49 -5.22 12.79 -28.06
CA PHE A 49 -5.33 11.76 -27.02
C PHE A 49 -6.76 11.23 -26.90
N LYS A 50 -7.77 12.11 -26.83
CA LYS A 50 -9.19 11.70 -26.75
C LYS A 50 -9.65 10.86 -27.94
N GLN A 51 -9.16 11.17 -29.13
CA GLN A 51 -9.50 10.43 -30.35
C GLN A 51 -8.82 9.05 -30.40
N LYS A 52 -7.58 8.96 -29.92
CA LYS A 52 -6.80 7.71 -29.95
C LYS A 52 -7.10 6.79 -28.76
N TYR A 53 -7.35 7.37 -27.58
CA TYR A 53 -7.57 6.72 -26.29
C TYR A 53 -8.89 7.20 -25.63
N PRO A 54 -10.05 6.91 -26.24
CA PRO A 54 -11.35 7.34 -25.72
C PRO A 54 -11.69 6.76 -24.34
N THR A 55 -11.16 5.59 -23.99
CA THR A 55 -11.41 4.92 -22.71
C THR A 55 -10.55 5.53 -21.61
N ALA A 56 -9.27 5.79 -21.89
CA ALA A 56 -8.42 6.56 -20.99
C ALA A 56 -8.97 7.97 -20.75
N TYR A 57 -9.57 8.60 -21.75
CA TYR A 57 -10.28 9.88 -21.58
C TYR A 57 -11.44 9.76 -20.57
N GLN A 58 -12.18 8.65 -20.58
CA GLN A 58 -13.27 8.44 -19.64
C GLN A 58 -12.74 8.33 -18.21
N CYS A 59 -11.66 7.57 -17.98
CA CYS A 59 -11.00 7.51 -16.67
C CYS A 59 -10.55 8.90 -16.17
N TYR A 60 -9.92 9.69 -17.04
CA TYR A 60 -9.53 11.06 -16.72
C TYR A 60 -10.74 11.95 -16.39
N LYS A 61 -11.85 11.81 -17.13
CA LYS A 61 -13.07 12.61 -16.92
C LYS A 61 -13.73 12.30 -15.58
N GLU A 62 -13.89 11.02 -15.27
CA GLU A 62 -14.45 10.55 -13.99
C GLU A 62 -13.60 11.04 -12.81
N HIS A 63 -12.27 10.92 -12.92
CA HIS A 63 -11.35 11.43 -11.92
C HIS A 63 -11.52 12.94 -11.65
N CYS A 64 -11.69 13.75 -12.71
CA CYS A 64 -11.95 15.19 -12.53
C CYS A 64 -13.31 15.47 -11.88
N GLU A 65 -14.35 14.68 -12.22
CA GLU A 65 -15.70 14.84 -11.68
C GLU A 65 -15.74 14.55 -10.17
N GLU A 66 -15.03 13.52 -9.71
CA GLU A 66 -14.92 13.18 -8.27
C GLU A 66 -14.38 14.36 -7.42
N TYR A 67 -13.33 15.04 -7.88
CA TYR A 67 -12.77 16.22 -7.20
C TYR A 67 -13.58 17.50 -7.41
N GLN A 68 -14.45 17.55 -8.42
CA GLN A 68 -15.39 18.66 -8.56
C GLN A 68 -16.47 18.61 -7.48
N GLU A 69 -16.88 17.41 -7.07
CA GLU A 69 -17.85 17.19 -6.00
C GLU A 69 -17.23 17.40 -4.61
N GLN A 70 -15.97 16.99 -4.44
CA GLN A 70 -15.23 17.11 -3.18
C GLN A 70 -14.35 18.37 -3.21
N SER A 71 -14.77 19.46 -2.56
CA SER A 71 -14.01 20.73 -2.55
C SER A 71 -12.76 20.65 -1.65
N VAL A 72 -11.79 19.83 -2.06
CA VAL A 72 -10.54 19.56 -1.33
C VAL A 72 -9.41 20.41 -1.88
N HIS A 73 -8.59 20.96 -0.98
CA HIS A 73 -7.39 21.74 -1.30
C HIS A 73 -6.15 21.06 -0.72
N HIS A 74 -5.00 21.30 -1.33
CA HIS A 74 -3.69 20.88 -0.86
C HIS A 74 -2.65 21.95 -1.16
N ASP A 75 -1.54 21.92 -0.43
CA ASP A 75 -0.47 22.90 -0.53
C ASP A 75 0.59 22.42 -1.53
N ILE A 76 0.92 23.24 -2.54
CA ILE A 76 2.03 23.02 -3.48
C ILE A 76 3.13 24.05 -3.28
N VAL A 77 4.36 23.75 -3.70
CA VAL A 77 5.49 24.68 -3.59
C VAL A 77 5.28 25.91 -4.48
N ASP A 78 5.55 27.11 -3.94
CA ASP A 78 5.68 28.33 -4.72
C ASP A 78 7.12 28.47 -5.23
N LEU A 79 7.37 28.19 -6.51
CA LEU A 79 8.71 28.28 -7.08
C LEU A 79 9.22 29.72 -7.20
N GLN A 80 8.35 30.71 -7.00
CA GLN A 80 8.73 32.13 -7.03
C GLN A 80 9.00 32.69 -5.63
N SER A 81 8.79 31.90 -4.57
CA SER A 81 9.03 32.34 -3.19
C SER A 81 10.51 32.20 -2.82
N GLU A 82 11.10 33.29 -2.29
CA GLU A 82 12.47 33.26 -1.74
C GLU A 82 12.54 32.54 -0.38
N ASP A 83 11.39 32.35 0.28
CA ASP A 83 11.25 31.76 1.64
C ASP A 83 10.60 30.36 1.62
N GLU A 84 10.56 29.68 0.46
CA GLU A 84 9.95 28.33 0.28
C GLU A 84 8.47 28.23 0.72
N GLU A 85 7.69 29.29 0.50
CA GLU A 85 6.26 29.29 0.84
C GLU A 85 5.44 28.31 -0.03
N THR A 86 4.24 27.95 0.46
CA THR A 86 3.32 27.04 -0.23
C THR A 86 2.03 27.74 -0.68
N LEU A 87 1.49 27.32 -1.82
CA LEU A 87 0.21 27.76 -2.38
C LEU A 87 -0.86 26.70 -2.15
N SER A 88 -1.97 27.08 -1.51
CA SER A 88 -3.15 26.21 -1.41
C SER A 88 -3.90 26.18 -2.74
N VAL A 89 -3.89 25.02 -3.41
CA VAL A 89 -4.60 24.78 -4.68
C VAL A 89 -5.67 23.72 -4.55
N ARG A 90 -6.67 23.76 -5.44
CA ARG A 90 -7.77 22.79 -5.43
C ARG A 90 -7.37 21.51 -6.16
N LEU A 91 -7.57 20.35 -5.54
CA LEU A 91 -7.34 19.07 -6.20
C LEU A 91 -8.23 18.89 -7.45
N PRO A 92 -7.75 18.17 -8.48
CA PRO A 92 -6.44 17.50 -8.60
C PRO A 92 -5.32 18.41 -9.16
N LEU A 93 -5.42 19.74 -9.09
CA LEU A 93 -4.35 20.62 -9.61
C LEU A 93 -3.05 20.33 -8.87
N GLY A 94 -1.93 20.17 -9.59
CA GLY A 94 -0.65 19.82 -8.98
C GLY A 94 -0.44 18.32 -8.73
N THR A 95 -1.27 17.45 -9.31
CA THR A 95 -1.08 15.98 -9.26
C THR A 95 -0.95 15.38 -10.67
N ALA A 96 -0.64 14.09 -10.73
CA ALA A 96 -0.63 13.28 -11.94
C ALA A 96 -1.66 12.15 -11.85
N LEU A 97 -2.25 11.79 -12.98
CA LEU A 97 -3.05 10.58 -13.12
C LEU A 97 -2.35 9.63 -14.09
N VAL A 98 -1.92 8.47 -13.59
CA VAL A 98 -1.29 7.41 -14.39
C VAL A 98 -2.33 6.34 -14.75
N ILE A 99 -2.73 6.31 -16.01
CA ILE A 99 -3.79 5.43 -16.52
C ILE A 99 -3.16 4.21 -17.21
N PRO A 100 -3.46 2.98 -16.76
CA PRO A 100 -3.03 1.76 -17.43
C PRO A 100 -3.59 1.64 -18.85
N PRO A 101 -2.94 0.88 -19.75
CA PRO A 101 -3.51 0.52 -21.04
C PRO A 101 -4.94 -0.02 -20.90
N GLN A 102 -5.88 0.62 -21.60
CA GLN A 102 -7.29 0.24 -21.60
C GLN A 102 -7.60 -0.71 -22.76
N PRO A 103 -8.25 -1.87 -22.53
CA PRO A 103 -8.53 -2.88 -23.55
C PRO A 103 -9.13 -2.31 -24.84
N GLU A 104 -10.14 -1.46 -24.71
CA GLU A 104 -10.85 -0.83 -25.83
C GLU A 104 -9.97 0.12 -26.63
N ASP A 105 -8.94 0.69 -26.02
CA ASP A 105 -8.01 1.62 -26.66
C ASP A 105 -6.88 0.90 -27.44
N TYR A 106 -6.54 -0.34 -27.07
CA TYR A 106 -5.53 -1.16 -27.75
C TYR A 106 -6.10 -2.35 -28.57
N ASN A 107 -7.42 -2.56 -28.58
CA ASN A 107 -8.05 -3.54 -29.45
C ASN A 107 -7.75 -3.27 -30.95
N ASN A 108 -7.74 -4.34 -31.76
CA ASN A 108 -7.45 -4.30 -33.21
C ASN A 108 -5.99 -3.93 -33.58
N GLY A 109 -5.00 -4.40 -32.81
CA GLY A 109 -3.58 -4.31 -33.16
C GLY A 109 -2.95 -2.94 -32.86
N LYS A 110 -3.60 -2.12 -32.04
CA LYS A 110 -3.02 -0.87 -31.51
C LYS A 110 -2.08 -1.18 -30.34
N LYS A 111 -1.11 -0.30 -30.10
CA LYS A 111 -0.10 -0.46 -29.04
C LYS A 111 -0.71 -0.24 -27.65
N LYS A 112 -0.27 -1.03 -26.67
CA LYS A 112 -0.56 -0.83 -25.25
C LYS A 112 0.27 0.32 -24.70
N HIS A 113 -0.30 1.52 -24.66
CA HIS A 113 0.36 2.68 -24.04
C HIS A 113 -0.28 3.02 -22.70
N TRP A 114 0.55 3.38 -21.74
CA TRP A 114 0.12 4.05 -20.52
C TRP A 114 -0.13 5.53 -20.83
N ILE A 115 -1.17 6.13 -20.25
CA ILE A 115 -1.50 7.54 -20.46
C ILE A 115 -1.29 8.28 -19.14
N ILE A 116 -0.46 9.32 -19.16
CA ILE A 116 -0.14 10.13 -17.99
C ILE A 116 -0.69 11.54 -18.20
N CYS A 117 -1.57 11.95 -17.29
CA CYS A 117 -2.21 13.26 -17.31
C CYS A 117 -1.62 14.11 -16.19
N LEU A 118 -0.85 15.15 -16.55
CA LEU A 118 -0.33 16.12 -15.57
C LEU A 118 -1.36 17.25 -15.40
N PHE A 119 -1.90 17.42 -14.20
CA PHE A 119 -2.86 18.47 -13.89
C PHE A 119 -2.12 19.78 -13.61
N THR A 120 -1.86 20.54 -14.68
CA THR A 120 -1.02 21.75 -14.61
C THR A 120 -1.81 23.06 -14.72
N SER A 121 -3.13 23.01 -14.97
CA SER A 121 -3.98 24.20 -15.03
C SER A 121 -5.38 23.97 -14.48
N SER A 122 -5.93 24.93 -13.75
CA SER A 122 -7.27 24.94 -13.18
C SER A 122 -8.37 25.01 -14.26
N GLY A 123 -8.02 25.53 -15.44
CA GLY A 123 -8.93 25.71 -16.56
C GLY A 123 -8.30 25.57 -17.94
N PHE A 124 -9.09 25.84 -18.97
CA PHE A 124 -8.70 25.76 -20.37
C PHE A 124 -9.30 26.92 -21.19
N GLY A 125 -8.82 27.13 -22.41
CA GLY A 125 -9.27 28.24 -23.26
C GLY A 125 -8.86 29.59 -22.70
N SER A 126 -9.79 30.51 -22.52
CA SER A 126 -9.52 31.82 -21.90
C SER A 126 -9.34 31.77 -20.37
N ARG A 127 -9.45 30.60 -19.75
CA ARG A 127 -9.31 30.36 -18.30
C ARG A 127 -8.09 29.49 -17.98
N VAL A 128 -7.10 29.45 -18.86
CA VAL A 128 -5.81 28.82 -18.58
C VAL A 128 -5.10 29.66 -17.52
N ASP A 129 -4.45 29.02 -16.56
CA ASP A 129 -3.68 29.70 -15.52
C ASP A 129 -2.46 30.43 -16.12
N SER A 130 -1.85 31.34 -15.34
CA SER A 130 -0.62 32.01 -15.78
C SER A 130 0.56 31.03 -15.90
N PRO A 131 1.57 31.32 -16.73
CA PRO A 131 2.75 30.45 -16.85
C PRO A 131 3.40 30.08 -15.52
N ASP A 132 3.53 31.03 -14.58
CA ASP A 132 4.13 30.79 -13.26
C ASP A 132 3.28 29.82 -12.42
N GLN A 133 1.96 30.00 -12.40
CA GLN A 133 1.04 29.06 -11.73
C GLN A 133 1.08 27.66 -12.36
N ILE A 134 1.23 27.59 -13.68
CA ILE A 134 1.38 26.33 -14.41
C ILE A 134 2.70 25.67 -14.04
N LEU A 135 3.79 26.42 -13.89
CA LEU A 135 5.09 25.88 -13.47
C LEU A 135 5.03 25.33 -12.04
N ASN A 136 4.43 26.04 -11.08
CA ASN A 136 4.23 25.56 -9.70
C ASN A 136 3.43 24.26 -9.68
N SER A 137 2.30 24.23 -10.41
CA SER A 137 1.47 23.02 -10.52
C SER A 137 2.17 21.90 -11.30
N THR A 138 3.02 22.23 -12.27
CA THR A 138 3.79 21.25 -13.05
C THR A 138 4.83 20.59 -12.17
N TYR A 139 5.56 21.35 -11.35
CA TYR A 139 6.55 20.81 -10.43
C TYR A 139 5.91 19.80 -9.46
N ALA A 140 4.82 20.20 -8.79
CA ALA A 140 4.08 19.31 -7.90
C ALA A 140 3.52 18.07 -8.63
N ALA A 141 2.99 18.23 -9.84
CA ALA A 141 2.48 17.12 -10.64
C ALA A 141 3.60 16.16 -11.10
N LEU A 142 4.82 16.67 -11.34
CA LEU A 142 5.97 15.85 -11.68
C LEU A 142 6.53 15.11 -10.46
N GLU A 143 6.53 15.71 -9.28
CA GLU A 143 6.85 15.03 -8.02
C GLU A 143 5.86 13.87 -7.75
N ASP A 144 4.56 14.15 -7.87
CA ASP A 144 3.52 13.13 -7.73
C ASP A 144 3.66 12.02 -8.79
N LEU A 145 3.99 12.39 -10.03
CA LEU A 145 4.26 11.42 -11.09
C LEU A 145 5.47 10.54 -10.76
N ASP A 146 6.59 11.11 -10.31
CA ASP A 146 7.81 10.35 -9.98
C ASP A 146 7.50 9.33 -8.89
N MET A 147 6.81 9.77 -7.83
CA MET A 147 6.31 8.89 -6.78
C MET A 147 5.45 7.75 -7.35
N GLN A 148 4.47 8.04 -8.19
CA GLN A 148 3.60 7.01 -8.81
C GLN A 148 4.37 6.06 -9.74
N LEU A 149 5.35 6.54 -10.50
CA LEU A 149 6.14 5.71 -11.42
C LEU A 149 7.09 4.77 -10.69
N VAL A 150 7.74 5.26 -9.62
CA VAL A 150 8.55 4.43 -8.71
C VAL A 150 7.68 3.32 -8.11
N MET A 151 6.43 3.64 -7.80
CA MET A 151 5.45 2.72 -7.24
C MET A 151 4.94 1.66 -8.22
N LEU A 152 4.74 2.00 -9.50
CA LEU A 152 4.19 1.10 -10.53
C LEU A 152 5.23 0.16 -11.15
N LYS A 153 6.53 0.47 -11.06
CA LYS A 153 7.63 -0.36 -11.58
C LYS A 153 8.14 -1.41 -10.61
N GLN A 154 7.64 -1.40 -9.38
CA GLN A 154 7.96 -2.46 -8.44
C GLN A 154 7.38 -3.76 -8.99
N PRO A 155 8.10 -4.90 -8.93
CA PRO A 155 7.47 -6.20 -9.12
C PRO A 155 6.33 -6.25 -8.12
N ASN A 156 5.12 -6.12 -8.65
CA ASN A 156 3.97 -6.04 -7.81
C ASN A 156 3.66 -7.50 -7.50
N GLU A 157 4.18 -7.99 -6.37
CA GLU A 157 3.78 -9.30 -5.80
C GLU A 157 2.23 -9.39 -5.71
N GLU A 158 1.51 -8.25 -5.84
CA GLU A 158 0.07 -8.07 -5.69
C GLU A 158 -0.71 -7.68 -6.97
N MET A 159 -0.09 -7.35 -8.12
CA MET A 159 -0.84 -7.25 -9.40
C MET A 159 -0.63 -8.54 -10.17
N GLY A 160 -1.63 -9.41 -10.13
CA GLY A 160 -1.57 -10.61 -10.93
C GLY A 160 -1.49 -10.31 -12.44
N ASP A 161 -0.90 -11.25 -13.16
CA ASP A 161 -0.56 -11.17 -14.58
C ASP A 161 -1.65 -10.51 -15.46
N GLY A 162 -1.24 -9.50 -16.23
CA GLY A 162 -2.01 -9.01 -17.38
C GLY A 162 -1.61 -7.62 -17.91
N GLN A 163 -1.10 -6.74 -17.05
CA GLN A 163 -0.73 -5.36 -17.39
C GLN A 163 0.81 -5.23 -17.47
N PRO A 164 1.40 -4.90 -18.63
CA PRO A 164 2.85 -4.72 -18.72
C PRO A 164 3.26 -3.51 -17.86
N PRO A 165 4.36 -3.60 -17.08
CA PRO A 165 4.80 -2.49 -16.25
C PRO A 165 5.05 -1.23 -17.10
N PRO A 166 4.93 -0.03 -16.53
CA PRO A 166 5.13 1.21 -17.29
C PRO A 166 6.54 1.25 -17.89
N GLY A 167 6.61 1.36 -19.22
CA GLY A 167 7.85 1.42 -19.98
C GLY A 167 8.50 2.80 -19.96
N ALA A 168 9.26 3.11 -21.01
CA ALA A 168 9.92 4.41 -21.16
C ALA A 168 8.90 5.57 -21.23
N LEU A 169 9.29 6.72 -20.69
CA LEU A 169 8.49 7.94 -20.71
C LEU A 169 8.69 8.67 -22.04
N PHE A 170 7.58 9.03 -22.68
CA PHE A 170 7.55 9.89 -23.87
C PHE A 170 6.55 11.00 -23.62
N SER A 171 6.90 12.22 -24.02
CA SER A 171 6.01 13.37 -23.91
C SER A 171 6.10 14.22 -25.16
N CYS A 172 5.06 15.01 -25.44
CA CYS A 172 5.26 16.21 -26.23
C CYS A 172 6.00 17.26 -25.39
N ARG A 173 6.31 18.42 -25.98
CA ARG A 173 6.68 19.61 -25.21
C ARG A 173 5.44 20.13 -24.47
N PHE A 174 5.06 19.42 -23.40
CA PHE A 174 3.86 19.72 -22.62
C PHE A 174 3.97 21.11 -22.01
N ASN A 175 2.83 21.73 -21.71
CA ASN A 175 2.67 23.16 -21.40
C ASN A 175 3.01 24.17 -22.54
N SER A 176 3.85 23.83 -23.51
CA SER A 176 4.25 24.78 -24.58
C SER A 176 3.25 24.98 -25.71
N GLY A 177 2.19 24.18 -25.75
CA GLY A 177 1.09 24.34 -26.69
C GLY A 177 0.12 25.44 -26.26
N LEU A 178 -1.14 25.06 -26.06
CA LEU A 178 -2.21 25.99 -25.68
C LEU A 178 -2.06 26.61 -24.29
N PHE A 179 -1.12 26.11 -23.48
CA PHE A 179 -0.80 26.64 -22.15
C PHE A 179 0.29 27.72 -22.21
N ALA A 180 0.93 27.91 -23.37
CA ALA A 180 1.85 29.00 -23.67
C ALA A 180 3.04 29.16 -22.70
N VAL A 181 3.46 28.08 -22.03
CA VAL A 181 4.67 28.07 -21.20
C VAL A 181 5.89 27.79 -22.06
N PRO A 182 6.94 28.63 -22.03
CA PRO A 182 8.19 28.33 -22.73
C PRO A 182 8.71 26.94 -22.37
N TRP A 183 9.12 26.16 -23.38
CA TRP A 183 9.54 24.78 -23.16
C TRP A 183 10.77 24.67 -22.25
N ASN A 184 11.67 25.65 -22.31
CA ASN A 184 12.88 25.65 -21.48
C ASN A 184 12.53 25.66 -19.99
N ASP A 185 11.55 26.46 -19.57
CA ASP A 185 11.12 26.55 -18.18
C ASP A 185 10.54 25.21 -17.70
N THR A 186 9.73 24.54 -18.53
CA THR A 186 9.21 23.20 -18.20
C THR A 186 10.32 22.14 -18.19
N ARG A 187 11.32 22.27 -19.07
CA ARG A 187 12.46 21.35 -19.15
C ARG A 187 13.36 21.46 -17.92
N GLU A 188 13.63 22.67 -17.43
CA GLU A 188 14.40 22.91 -16.21
C GLU A 188 13.79 22.16 -15.02
N LEU A 189 12.47 22.22 -14.84
CA LEU A 189 11.79 21.44 -13.79
C LEU A 189 11.99 19.92 -13.92
N ILE A 190 12.03 19.39 -15.15
CA ILE A 190 12.26 17.95 -15.39
C ILE A 190 13.71 17.58 -15.05
N ASP A 191 14.66 18.43 -15.44
CA ASP A 191 16.08 18.20 -15.17
C ASP A 191 16.40 18.34 -13.66
N ASP A 192 15.74 19.27 -12.96
CA ASP A 192 15.85 19.49 -11.50
C ASP A 192 15.29 18.32 -10.69
N LEU A 193 14.06 17.87 -11.00
CA LEU A 193 13.44 16.72 -10.33
C LEU A 193 14.12 15.41 -10.71
N GLY A 194 14.69 15.36 -11.91
CA GLY A 194 15.45 14.23 -12.39
C GLY A 194 14.62 12.95 -12.53
N LEU A 195 13.39 13.01 -13.05
CA LEU A 195 12.46 11.88 -13.27
C LEU A 195 13.21 10.59 -13.61
N SER A 196 13.39 9.72 -12.62
CA SER A 196 14.28 8.56 -12.76
C SER A 196 13.47 7.28 -12.69
N MET A 197 13.54 6.47 -13.75
CA MET A 197 12.91 5.15 -13.78
C MET A 197 13.68 4.11 -12.94
N THR A 198 14.36 4.51 -11.87
CA THR A 198 15.30 3.65 -11.16
C THR A 198 14.55 2.74 -10.18
N PRO A 199 14.46 1.42 -10.44
CA PRO A 199 13.67 0.52 -9.61
C PRO A 199 14.53 0.06 -8.44
N ARG A 200 14.53 0.78 -7.32
CA ARG A 200 15.03 0.25 -6.04
C ARG A 200 14.26 0.86 -4.89
N ALA A 201 13.09 0.31 -4.59
CA ALA A 201 12.29 0.77 -3.47
C ALA A 201 11.67 -0.45 -2.78
N GLY A 202 12.29 -0.88 -1.68
CA GLY A 202 11.74 -1.90 -0.77
C GLY A 202 10.64 -1.34 0.11
N TRP A 203 10.07 -2.15 1.01
CA TRP A 203 8.98 -1.76 1.92
C TRP A 203 9.22 -0.44 2.67
N LEU A 204 10.47 -0.18 3.07
CA LEU A 204 10.88 1.07 3.74
C LEU A 204 10.54 2.33 2.93
N SER A 205 10.77 2.33 1.62
CA SER A 205 10.44 3.47 0.76
C SER A 205 8.94 3.75 0.74
N ARG A 206 8.11 2.69 0.62
CA ARG A 206 6.64 2.79 0.65
C ARG A 206 6.17 3.37 1.97
N PHE A 207 6.74 2.89 3.08
CA PHE A 207 6.40 3.38 4.41
C PHE A 207 6.76 4.86 4.56
N VAL A 208 7.98 5.26 4.19
CA VAL A 208 8.42 6.67 4.32
C VAL A 208 7.60 7.60 3.44
N THR A 209 7.34 7.23 2.19
CA THR A 209 6.51 8.06 1.30
C THR A 209 5.10 8.24 1.86
N ASP A 210 4.52 7.18 2.46
CA ASP A 210 3.16 7.22 3.00
C ASP A 210 3.10 7.96 4.36
N LEU A 211 4.09 7.72 5.22
CA LEU A 211 4.26 8.37 6.52
C LEU A 211 4.29 9.89 6.38
N LEU A 212 4.99 10.36 5.34
CA LEU A 212 5.17 11.78 5.13
C LEU A 212 3.90 12.45 4.60
N ILE A 213 2.96 11.77 3.93
CA ILE A 213 1.71 12.39 3.47
C ILE A 213 1.04 13.19 4.60
N ASP A 214 0.66 14.43 4.29
CA ASP A 214 0.12 15.38 5.25
C ASP A 214 -1.05 14.76 6.05
N PRO A 215 -0.92 14.61 7.39
CA PRO A 215 -1.96 14.05 8.24
C PRO A 215 -3.32 14.75 8.11
N ARG A 216 -3.35 16.03 7.73
CA ARG A 216 -4.59 16.79 7.54
C ARG A 216 -5.47 16.21 6.42
N LEU A 217 -4.86 15.59 5.40
CA LEU A 217 -5.59 14.99 4.28
C LEU A 217 -6.46 13.80 4.72
N ARG A 218 -6.10 13.15 5.83
CA ARG A 218 -6.85 12.04 6.44
C ARG A 218 -7.59 12.42 7.73
N GLY A 219 -7.75 13.72 7.98
CA GLY A 219 -8.46 14.23 9.17
C GLY A 219 -7.68 14.13 10.48
N THR A 220 -6.37 13.86 10.42
CA THR A 220 -5.47 13.82 11.57
C THR A 220 -4.87 15.22 11.79
N THR A 221 -5.08 15.80 12.97
CA THR A 221 -4.55 17.13 13.36
C THR A 221 -3.78 17.11 14.68
N ASP A 222 -3.73 15.96 15.33
CA ASP A 222 -3.22 15.78 16.69
C ASP A 222 -1.77 15.28 16.76
N ILE A 223 -1.16 15.00 15.59
CA ILE A 223 0.20 14.49 15.41
C ILE A 223 0.78 14.95 14.06
N VAL A 224 2.12 14.96 13.96
CA VAL A 224 2.88 15.18 12.72
C VAL A 224 4.04 14.18 12.71
N HIS A 225 4.38 13.66 11.53
CA HIS A 225 5.50 12.73 11.36
C HIS A 225 6.71 13.42 10.73
N ARG A 226 7.90 13.10 11.23
CA ARG A 226 9.19 13.56 10.70
C ARG A 226 10.14 12.40 10.62
N VAL A 227 10.89 12.31 9.52
CA VAL A 227 12.00 11.37 9.39
C VAL A 227 13.28 12.16 9.64
N VAL A 228 13.91 11.94 10.79
CA VAL A 228 15.12 12.68 11.22
C VAL A 228 16.42 11.92 10.98
N GLY A 229 16.34 10.64 10.61
CA GLY A 229 17.51 9.87 10.22
C GLY A 229 17.18 8.53 9.58
N VAL A 230 18.11 8.06 8.74
CA VAL A 230 18.03 6.77 8.03
C VAL A 230 19.36 6.05 8.18
N ALA A 231 19.33 4.75 8.49
CA ALA A 231 20.53 3.91 8.58
C ALA A 231 20.58 2.87 7.46
N SER A 232 21.79 2.60 6.96
CA SER A 232 22.09 1.45 6.11
C SER A 232 23.14 0.56 6.78
N SER A 233 23.01 -0.76 6.64
CA SER A 233 24.01 -1.73 7.10
C SER A 233 25.22 -1.86 6.19
N THR A 234 25.21 -1.19 5.03
CA THR A 234 26.28 -1.33 4.02
C THR A 234 27.19 -0.13 3.96
N ARG A 235 26.63 1.08 3.77
CA ARG A 235 27.38 2.33 3.66
C ARG A 235 26.46 3.54 3.83
N GLU A 236 27.01 4.63 4.35
CA GLU A 236 26.28 5.87 4.61
C GLU A 236 25.69 6.47 3.32
N GLU A 237 26.37 6.34 2.19
CA GLU A 237 25.88 6.87 0.90
C GLU A 237 24.58 6.20 0.45
N THR A 238 24.31 4.97 0.90
CA THR A 238 23.03 4.30 0.60
C THR A 238 21.88 4.93 1.40
N ALA A 239 22.14 5.30 2.66
CA ALA A 239 21.16 6.03 3.46
C ALA A 239 20.97 7.45 2.92
N ALA A 240 22.05 8.14 2.55
CA ALA A 240 21.98 9.47 1.94
C ALA A 240 21.18 9.45 0.63
N LYS A 241 21.44 8.46 -0.24
CA LYS A 241 20.66 8.28 -1.46
C LYS A 241 19.19 7.99 -1.17
N PHE A 242 18.89 7.17 -0.17
CA PHE A 242 17.50 6.90 0.23
C PHE A 242 16.79 8.19 0.69
N ILE A 243 17.47 9.02 1.47
CA ILE A 243 16.92 10.32 1.91
C ILE A 243 16.64 11.20 0.71
N ASP A 244 17.57 11.28 -0.23
CA ASP A 244 17.39 12.07 -1.45
C ASP A 244 16.21 11.58 -2.31
N ASP A 245 16.05 10.26 -2.44
CA ASP A 245 15.02 9.66 -3.28
C ASP A 245 13.61 9.69 -2.63
N PHE A 246 13.48 9.66 -1.29
CA PHE A 246 12.19 9.37 -0.62
C PHE A 246 11.76 10.33 0.49
N VAL A 247 12.65 11.19 1.00
CA VAL A 247 12.29 12.20 2.02
C VAL A 247 11.95 13.50 1.31
N ARG A 248 10.84 14.14 1.71
CA ARG A 248 10.40 15.39 1.10
C ARG A 248 11.44 16.51 1.27
N PRO A 249 11.62 17.40 0.27
CA PRO A 249 12.59 18.49 0.32
C PRO A 249 12.58 19.27 1.65
N ALA A 250 11.40 19.69 2.10
CA ALA A 250 11.20 20.43 3.36
C ALA A 250 11.65 19.70 4.65
N GLN A 251 11.96 18.40 4.60
CA GLN A 251 12.47 17.62 5.73
C GLN A 251 13.87 17.02 5.46
N LYS A 252 14.43 17.18 4.26
CA LYS A 252 15.74 16.59 3.91
C LYS A 252 16.87 17.12 4.78
N GLU A 253 16.88 18.42 5.07
CA GLU A 253 17.95 19.05 5.87
C GLU A 253 18.02 18.54 7.31
N GLU A 254 16.90 18.06 7.85
CA GLU A 254 16.81 17.52 9.21
C GLU A 254 17.10 16.02 9.27
N CYS A 255 17.11 15.35 8.10
CA CYS A 255 17.27 13.91 7.99
C CYS A 255 18.74 13.54 7.75
N ILE A 256 19.37 12.89 8.73
CA ILE A 256 20.80 12.54 8.64
C ILE A 256 20.97 11.08 8.21
N ALA A 257 21.87 10.85 7.27
CA ALA A 257 22.29 9.52 6.84
C ALA A 257 23.25 8.88 7.86
N HIS A 258 23.04 7.61 8.16
CA HIS A 258 23.89 6.84 9.05
C HIS A 258 24.43 5.59 8.35
N GLY A 259 25.75 5.38 8.42
CA GLY A 259 26.41 4.18 7.91
C GLY A 259 26.26 2.92 8.78
N SER A 260 25.53 3.00 9.89
CA SER A 260 25.24 1.85 10.76
C SER A 260 23.95 2.06 11.54
N PHE A 261 23.32 0.98 11.99
CA PHE A 261 22.14 1.08 12.85
C PHE A 261 22.49 1.64 14.24
N GLU A 262 23.62 1.25 14.82
CA GLU A 262 24.09 1.78 16.10
C GLU A 262 24.28 3.29 16.08
N SER A 263 24.88 3.85 15.02
CA SER A 263 25.08 5.30 14.94
C SER A 263 23.78 6.09 14.83
N LEU A 264 22.71 5.48 14.28
CA LEU A 264 21.36 6.07 14.32
C LEU A 264 20.79 6.03 15.75
N LEU A 265 20.96 4.92 16.47
CA LEU A 265 20.43 4.73 17.82
C LEU A 265 21.06 5.68 18.87
N LEU A 266 22.27 6.18 18.61
CA LEU A 266 22.94 7.16 19.47
C LEU A 266 22.32 8.57 19.45
N ARG A 267 21.35 8.83 18.57
CA ARG A 267 20.71 10.14 18.44
C ARG A 267 19.64 10.37 19.48
N ASP A 268 19.73 11.46 20.25
CA ASP A 268 18.77 11.77 21.31
C ASP A 268 17.43 12.32 20.81
N ASP A 269 17.37 12.82 19.58
CA ASP A 269 16.15 13.38 18.97
C ASP A 269 15.23 12.33 18.32
N ILE A 270 15.64 11.07 18.31
CA ILE A 270 14.81 9.95 17.82
C ILE A 270 13.94 9.40 18.95
N GLU A 271 12.63 9.55 18.80
CA GLU A 271 11.60 9.02 19.72
C GLU A 271 11.29 7.53 19.46
N VAL A 272 11.23 7.15 18.18
CA VAL A 272 10.88 5.79 17.73
C VAL A 272 11.72 5.39 16.52
N VAL A 273 12.16 4.13 16.48
CA VAL A 273 12.82 3.54 15.33
C VAL A 273 11.89 2.59 14.59
N TYR A 274 11.82 2.76 13.27
CA TYR A 274 11.13 1.82 12.37
C TYR A 274 12.13 0.77 11.86
N ILE A 275 11.92 -0.49 12.25
CA ILE A 275 12.78 -1.62 11.87
C ILE A 275 12.09 -2.37 10.73
N SER A 276 12.69 -2.31 9.52
CA SER A 276 12.19 -2.94 8.29
C SER A 276 13.19 -3.90 7.66
N THR A 277 14.06 -4.48 8.49
CA THR A 277 15.04 -5.49 8.08
C THR A 277 14.36 -6.83 7.76
N PRO A 278 15.07 -7.85 7.24
CA PRO A 278 14.50 -9.20 7.13
C PRO A 278 14.07 -9.78 8.49
N HIS A 279 13.14 -10.75 8.48
CA HIS A 279 12.60 -11.37 9.70
C HIS A 279 13.68 -11.89 10.65
N SER A 280 14.76 -12.44 10.09
CA SER A 280 15.89 -12.99 10.86
C SER A 280 16.64 -11.95 11.70
N SER A 281 16.59 -10.68 11.31
CA SER A 281 17.32 -9.60 12.00
C SER A 281 16.47 -8.85 13.02
N HIS A 282 15.13 -8.96 12.96
CA HIS A 282 14.22 -8.20 13.84
C HIS A 282 14.58 -8.34 15.32
N TYR A 283 14.90 -9.55 15.78
CA TYR A 283 15.20 -9.80 17.19
C TYR A 283 16.40 -9.01 17.69
N GLU A 284 17.52 -9.08 16.97
CA GLU A 284 18.76 -8.39 17.34
C GLU A 284 18.60 -6.87 17.22
N ASN A 285 17.99 -6.39 16.14
CA ASN A 285 17.72 -4.96 15.95
C ASN A 285 16.80 -4.40 17.04
N CYS A 286 15.76 -5.13 17.43
CA CYS A 286 14.87 -4.70 18.51
C CYS A 286 15.60 -4.62 19.86
N LEU A 287 16.41 -5.62 20.21
CA LEU A 287 17.16 -5.58 21.46
C LEU A 287 18.17 -4.42 21.48
N GLN A 288 18.90 -4.20 20.39
CA GLN A 288 19.85 -3.10 20.29
C GLN A 288 19.15 -1.74 20.45
N ALA A 289 17.97 -1.57 19.86
CA ALA A 289 17.16 -0.36 20.01
C ALA A 289 16.69 -0.14 21.47
N LEU A 290 16.23 -1.20 22.15
CA LEU A 290 15.82 -1.11 23.55
C LEU A 290 17.00 -0.80 24.49
N GLU A 291 18.20 -1.32 24.20
CA GLU A 291 19.42 -1.00 24.95
C GLU A 291 19.76 0.50 24.87
N HIS A 292 19.49 1.12 23.71
CA HIS A 292 19.66 2.55 23.46
C HIS A 292 18.42 3.40 23.83
N LYS A 293 17.47 2.82 24.59
CA LYS A 293 16.26 3.50 25.07
C LYS A 293 15.36 4.04 23.97
N LYS A 294 15.28 3.35 22.82
CA LYS A 294 14.40 3.72 21.71
C LYS A 294 13.10 2.93 21.73
N SER A 295 11.99 3.62 21.49
CA SER A 295 10.72 2.96 21.17
C SER A 295 10.79 2.33 19.78
N ILE A 296 9.99 1.30 19.52
CA ILE A 296 10.12 0.48 18.32
C ILE A 296 8.77 0.35 17.60
N LEU A 297 8.82 0.57 16.29
CA LEU A 297 7.87 0.03 15.33
C LEU A 297 8.61 -1.01 14.46
N CYS A 298 8.31 -2.29 14.61
CA CYS A 298 9.05 -3.35 13.88
C CYS A 298 8.16 -4.01 12.85
N GLU A 299 8.64 -4.20 11.62
CA GLU A 299 7.92 -4.92 10.57
C GLU A 299 7.39 -6.29 11.02
N LYS A 300 6.29 -6.69 10.40
CA LYS A 300 5.67 -7.98 10.66
C LYS A 300 6.39 -9.09 9.88
N VAL A 301 6.43 -10.33 10.37
CA VAL A 301 6.08 -10.71 11.75
C VAL A 301 7.13 -10.20 12.74
N LEU A 302 6.74 -9.92 13.98
CA LEU A 302 7.65 -9.28 14.95
C LEU A 302 9.02 -9.99 15.05
N THR A 303 9.04 -11.33 15.03
CA THR A 303 10.27 -12.13 15.07
C THR A 303 10.07 -13.48 14.37
N ILE A 304 11.09 -14.35 14.33
CA ILE A 304 10.98 -15.71 13.76
C ILE A 304 10.17 -16.65 14.67
N ASN A 305 10.16 -16.44 15.99
CA ASN A 305 9.44 -17.31 16.93
C ASN A 305 8.93 -16.56 18.18
N ALA A 306 7.98 -17.16 18.90
CA ALA A 306 7.36 -16.54 20.07
C ALA A 306 8.34 -16.29 21.24
N THR A 307 9.44 -17.04 21.30
CA THR A 307 10.44 -16.88 22.36
C THR A 307 11.24 -15.60 22.19
N GLN A 308 11.64 -15.28 20.95
CA GLN A 308 12.28 -14.01 20.60
C GLN A 308 11.34 -12.83 20.87
N ALA A 309 10.09 -12.89 20.37
CA ALA A 309 9.08 -11.87 20.64
C ALA A 309 8.90 -11.61 22.14
N ARG A 310 8.77 -12.67 22.95
CA ARG A 310 8.61 -12.53 24.41
C ARG A 310 9.76 -11.78 25.06
N LYS A 311 11.01 -12.05 24.66
CA LYS A 311 12.17 -11.35 25.21
C LYS A 311 12.20 -9.87 24.85
N ILE A 312 11.83 -9.51 23.62
CA ILE A 312 11.70 -8.10 23.23
C ILE A 312 10.67 -7.40 24.13
N LEU A 313 9.49 -7.99 24.26
CA LEU A 313 8.38 -7.38 25.01
C LEU A 313 8.66 -7.33 26.53
N ASP A 314 9.29 -8.36 27.09
CA ASP A 314 9.74 -8.36 28.48
C ASP A 314 10.78 -7.26 28.73
N ARG A 315 11.73 -7.07 27.79
CA ARG A 315 12.72 -5.99 27.86
C ARG A 315 12.06 -4.62 27.73
N ALA A 316 11.15 -4.44 26.77
CA ALA A 316 10.40 -3.20 26.60
C ALA A 316 9.61 -2.82 27.86
N LYS A 317 9.00 -3.82 28.51
CA LYS A 317 8.31 -3.64 29.79
C LYS A 317 9.25 -3.21 30.92
N GLN A 318 10.44 -3.81 31.01
CA GLN A 318 11.44 -3.44 32.01
C GLN A 318 11.93 -2.00 31.82
N GLU A 319 12.06 -1.58 30.57
CA GLU A 319 12.58 -0.26 30.19
C GLU A 319 11.49 0.81 30.07
N ASN A 320 10.22 0.42 30.20
CA ASN A 320 9.05 1.28 29.98
C ASN A 320 9.10 1.98 28.60
N LEU A 321 9.41 1.21 27.56
CA LEU A 321 9.49 1.66 26.17
C LEU A 321 8.34 1.12 25.34
N PHE A 322 7.90 1.91 24.37
CA PHE A 322 6.87 1.49 23.43
C PHE A 322 7.41 0.49 22.42
N VAL A 323 6.70 -0.60 22.20
CA VAL A 323 6.98 -1.56 21.13
C VAL A 323 5.68 -1.97 20.44
N MET A 324 5.66 -1.89 19.11
CA MET A 324 4.55 -2.35 18.29
C MET A 324 5.05 -3.12 17.07
N GLU A 325 4.40 -4.24 16.75
CA GLU A 325 4.53 -4.92 15.46
C GLU A 325 3.82 -4.10 14.37
N ASN A 326 4.42 -3.94 13.19
CA ASN A 326 3.87 -3.15 12.10
C ASN A 326 2.96 -4.01 11.21
N ASN A 327 1.99 -4.69 11.80
CA ASN A 327 0.90 -5.25 11.03
C ASN A 327 -0.12 -4.14 10.77
N TRP A 328 -0.02 -3.46 9.64
CA TRP A 328 -0.90 -2.34 9.29
C TRP A 328 -2.40 -2.68 9.17
N LEU A 329 -2.75 -3.96 8.96
CA LEU A 329 -4.11 -4.40 8.61
C LEU A 329 -5.18 -4.00 9.65
N PRO A 330 -4.97 -4.16 10.98
CA PRO A 330 -5.97 -3.76 11.97
C PRO A 330 -6.28 -2.26 11.97
N PHE A 331 -5.36 -1.42 11.47
CA PHE A 331 -5.50 0.04 11.45
C PHE A 331 -6.24 0.56 10.22
N LEU A 332 -6.39 -0.25 9.17
CA LEU A 332 -7.14 0.15 7.99
C LEU A 332 -8.61 0.48 8.34
N PRO A 333 -9.22 1.51 7.73
CA PRO A 333 -10.63 1.86 7.95
C PRO A 333 -11.59 0.69 7.76
N ILE A 334 -11.34 -0.15 6.75
CA ILE A 334 -12.13 -1.35 6.46
C ILE A 334 -12.13 -2.36 7.62
N SER A 335 -10.96 -2.64 8.22
CA SER A 335 -10.84 -3.53 9.37
C SER A 335 -11.56 -2.96 10.59
N THR A 336 -11.44 -1.64 10.80
CA THR A 336 -12.17 -0.93 11.85
C THR A 336 -13.69 -1.08 11.68
N GLU A 337 -14.19 -0.90 10.46
CA GLU A 337 -15.62 -1.02 10.16
C GLU A 337 -16.12 -2.47 10.33
N VAL A 338 -15.39 -3.47 9.85
CA VAL A 338 -15.72 -4.89 10.08
C VAL A 338 -15.87 -5.20 11.58
N ARG A 339 -14.92 -4.73 12.41
CA ARG A 339 -15.01 -4.90 13.88
C ARG A 339 -16.24 -4.20 14.45
N LYS A 340 -16.66 -3.05 13.94
CA LYS A 340 -17.92 -2.38 14.35
C LYS A 340 -19.16 -3.20 13.98
N TYR A 341 -19.22 -3.80 12.78
CA TYR A 341 -20.34 -4.67 12.38
C TYR A 341 -20.48 -5.88 13.29
N ILE A 342 -19.35 -6.50 13.67
CA ILE A 342 -19.34 -7.63 14.61
C ILE A 342 -19.80 -7.17 16.01
N LYS A 343 -19.18 -6.12 16.57
CA LYS A 343 -19.49 -5.61 17.92
C LYS A 343 -20.93 -5.07 18.06
N SER A 344 -21.50 -4.52 17.00
CA SER A 344 -22.89 -4.03 16.97
C SER A 344 -23.94 -5.15 16.84
N ASN A 345 -23.52 -6.42 16.76
CA ASN A 345 -24.40 -7.59 16.61
C ASN A 345 -25.28 -7.54 15.33
N LYS A 346 -24.85 -6.78 14.31
CA LYS A 346 -25.51 -6.74 12.99
C LYS A 346 -25.41 -8.09 12.26
N LEU A 347 -24.27 -8.79 12.41
CA LEU A 347 -24.06 -10.11 11.80
C LEU A 347 -24.64 -11.27 12.64
N GLY A 348 -25.05 -11.02 13.89
CA GLY A 348 -25.36 -12.08 14.84
C GLY A 348 -24.09 -12.70 15.45
N ASP A 349 -24.23 -13.83 16.13
CA ASP A 349 -23.08 -14.63 16.58
C ASP A 349 -22.26 -15.07 15.36
N ILE A 350 -20.94 -14.85 15.40
CA ILE A 350 -20.03 -15.26 14.33
C ILE A 350 -19.74 -16.76 14.48
N ILE A 351 -20.04 -17.51 13.42
CA ILE A 351 -19.94 -18.97 13.39
C ILE A 351 -18.63 -19.39 12.73
N ARG A 352 -18.23 -18.69 11.66
CA ARG A 352 -17.05 -19.05 10.88
C ARG A 352 -16.44 -17.86 10.17
N VAL A 353 -15.12 -17.86 10.06
CA VAL A 353 -14.36 -16.95 9.22
C VAL A 353 -13.50 -17.74 8.25
N TYR A 354 -13.57 -17.40 6.98
CA TYR A 354 -12.62 -17.83 5.95
C TYR A 354 -11.76 -16.62 5.59
N ALA A 355 -10.44 -16.78 5.53
CA ALA A 355 -9.52 -15.75 5.10
C ALA A 355 -8.41 -16.36 4.27
N ASP A 356 -8.10 -15.75 3.13
CA ASP A 356 -7.02 -16.16 2.25
C ASP A 356 -6.21 -14.96 1.79
N LEU A 357 -4.89 -15.10 1.86
CA LEU A 357 -3.95 -14.25 1.17
C LEU A 357 -2.94 -15.16 0.50
N SER A 358 -2.99 -15.17 -0.82
CA SER A 358 -2.10 -15.99 -1.63
C SER A 358 -1.64 -15.16 -2.83
N TYR A 359 -0.48 -15.49 -3.36
CA TYR A 359 0.02 -14.90 -4.58
C TYR A 359 -0.05 -15.92 -5.72
N GLY A 360 -0.27 -15.46 -6.95
CA GLY A 360 -0.32 -16.30 -8.14
C GLY A 360 1.07 -16.53 -8.74
N GLU A 361 2.10 -16.62 -7.91
CA GLU A 361 3.50 -16.62 -8.35
C GLU A 361 4.09 -18.03 -8.41
N ASN A 362 5.15 -18.17 -9.20
CA ASN A 362 5.84 -19.43 -9.35
C ASN A 362 7.22 -19.31 -8.69
N PRO A 363 7.46 -19.94 -7.51
CA PRO A 363 8.75 -19.87 -6.83
C PRO A 363 9.96 -20.24 -7.70
N GLU A 364 9.78 -21.12 -8.68
CA GLU A 364 10.78 -21.54 -9.65
C GLU A 364 11.22 -20.41 -10.61
N SER A 365 10.43 -19.33 -10.72
CA SER A 365 10.76 -18.16 -11.53
C SER A 365 11.54 -17.09 -10.76
N TRP A 366 11.64 -17.22 -9.44
CA TRP A 366 12.34 -16.24 -8.62
C TRP A 366 13.86 -16.37 -8.76
N PRO A 367 14.61 -15.26 -8.65
CA PRO A 367 16.07 -15.31 -8.63
C PRO A 367 16.60 -16.20 -7.50
N GLU A 368 17.78 -16.78 -7.72
CA GLU A 368 18.48 -17.50 -6.65
C GLU A 368 18.67 -16.60 -5.43
N GLY A 369 18.39 -17.13 -4.23
CA GLY A 369 18.48 -16.39 -2.98
C GLY A 369 17.34 -15.40 -2.71
N HIS A 370 16.25 -15.42 -3.50
CA HIS A 370 15.09 -14.56 -3.28
C HIS A 370 14.56 -14.66 -1.83
N ARG A 371 14.31 -13.51 -1.19
CA ARG A 371 13.98 -13.43 0.25
C ARG A 371 12.83 -14.34 0.66
N SER A 372 11.82 -14.49 -0.20
CA SER A 372 10.60 -15.25 0.11
C SER A 372 10.84 -16.75 0.18
N ILE A 373 11.95 -17.26 -0.38
CA ILE A 373 12.34 -18.68 -0.30
C ILE A 373 13.64 -18.89 0.48
N ASN A 374 14.29 -17.82 0.94
CA ASN A 374 15.56 -17.96 1.65
C ASN A 374 15.31 -18.31 3.14
N PRO A 375 15.67 -19.51 3.61
CA PRO A 375 15.46 -19.91 4.99
C PRO A 375 16.30 -19.09 5.98
N ASP A 376 17.47 -18.57 5.58
CA ASP A 376 18.33 -17.70 6.43
C ASP A 376 17.70 -16.33 6.69
N LEU A 377 16.69 -15.95 5.89
CA LEU A 377 15.94 -14.71 6.02
C LEU A 377 14.54 -14.90 6.61
N GLY A 378 14.20 -16.13 7.03
CA GLY A 378 12.85 -16.45 7.50
C GLY A 378 11.80 -16.49 6.38
N GLY A 379 12.19 -16.98 5.20
CA GLY A 379 11.30 -17.14 4.05
C GLY A 379 10.15 -18.14 4.29
N GLY A 380 9.25 -18.25 3.32
CA GLY A 380 8.03 -19.04 3.40
C GLY A 380 6.76 -18.19 3.41
N CYS A 381 5.67 -18.72 2.87
CA CYS A 381 4.43 -17.96 2.71
C CYS A 381 3.74 -17.68 4.05
N LEU A 382 3.90 -18.56 5.05
CA LEU A 382 3.25 -18.42 6.36
C LEU A 382 3.66 -17.14 7.10
N LEU A 383 4.97 -16.91 7.30
CA LEU A 383 5.46 -15.72 7.99
C LEU A 383 5.33 -14.45 7.12
N ASN A 384 5.53 -14.58 5.81
CA ASN A 384 5.50 -13.44 4.90
C ASN A 384 4.06 -12.89 4.72
N ILE A 385 3.09 -13.75 4.43
CA ILE A 385 1.72 -13.33 4.07
C ILE A 385 0.60 -14.05 4.80
N GLY A 386 0.80 -15.29 5.27
CA GLY A 386 -0.21 -16.05 6.02
C GLY A 386 -0.65 -15.35 7.31
N ILE A 387 0.21 -14.52 7.86
CA ILE A 387 -0.07 -13.59 8.96
C ILE A 387 -1.35 -12.75 8.74
N TYR A 388 -1.64 -12.30 7.52
CA TYR A 388 -2.82 -11.47 7.23
C TYR A 388 -4.12 -12.27 7.31
N SER A 389 -4.14 -13.48 6.75
CA SER A 389 -5.27 -14.41 6.86
C SER A 389 -5.56 -14.76 8.33
N LEU A 390 -4.51 -15.02 9.12
CA LEU A 390 -4.64 -15.27 10.56
C LEU A 390 -5.15 -14.03 11.30
N THR A 391 -4.66 -12.84 10.94
CA THR A 391 -5.10 -11.56 11.52
C THR A 391 -6.59 -11.35 11.28
N TRP A 392 -7.11 -11.63 10.07
CA TRP A 392 -8.55 -11.57 9.79
C TRP A 392 -9.36 -12.51 10.68
N ALA A 393 -8.93 -13.76 10.81
CA ALA A 393 -9.62 -14.73 11.65
C ALA A 393 -9.59 -14.31 13.13
N LEU A 394 -8.44 -13.87 13.67
CA LEU A 394 -8.31 -13.46 15.06
C LEU A 394 -9.04 -12.14 15.35
N GLN A 395 -8.94 -11.13 14.48
CA GLN A 395 -9.63 -9.87 14.73
C GLN A 395 -11.16 -10.04 14.73
N CYS A 396 -11.68 -11.00 13.97
CA CYS A 396 -13.11 -11.26 13.89
C CYS A 396 -13.62 -12.19 15.00
N LEU A 397 -12.85 -13.18 15.41
CA LEU A 397 -13.27 -14.24 16.34
C LEU A 397 -12.68 -14.12 17.75
N TYR A 398 -11.61 -13.35 17.95
CA TYR A 398 -10.89 -13.23 19.21
C TYR A 398 -10.84 -11.77 19.72
N HIS A 399 -10.42 -10.80 18.91
CA HIS A 399 -10.26 -9.39 19.38
C HIS A 399 -11.60 -8.66 19.55
N THR A 400 -12.65 -9.10 18.86
CA THR A 400 -14.02 -8.60 19.06
C THR A 400 -14.66 -9.09 20.35
N LEU A 401 -14.10 -10.12 20.98
CA LEU A 401 -14.60 -10.66 22.25
C LEU A 401 -14.14 -9.81 23.45
N PRO A 402 -14.94 -9.74 24.52
CA PRO A 402 -14.51 -9.19 25.81
C PRO A 402 -13.24 -9.89 26.31
N SER A 403 -12.36 -9.16 26.98
CA SER A 403 -11.04 -9.67 27.37
C SER A 403 -11.11 -10.87 28.32
N GLU A 404 -12.17 -10.93 29.12
CA GLU A 404 -12.38 -11.89 30.20
C GLU A 404 -12.78 -13.28 29.70
N VAL A 405 -13.26 -13.37 28.45
CA VAL A 405 -13.72 -14.62 27.82
C VAL A 405 -12.79 -15.12 26.72
N ARG A 406 -11.73 -14.35 26.41
CA ARG A 406 -10.72 -14.73 25.44
C ARG A 406 -9.97 -15.97 25.92
N GLN A 407 -9.90 -16.97 25.06
CA GLN A 407 -9.16 -18.21 25.29
C GLN A 407 -8.27 -18.48 24.10
N LYS A 408 -7.07 -19.01 24.34
CA LYS A 408 -6.16 -19.41 23.27
C LYS A 408 -6.89 -20.37 22.31
N PRO A 409 -6.89 -20.11 20.99
CA PRO A 409 -7.47 -21.00 20.01
C PRO A 409 -6.82 -22.38 20.03
N LYS A 410 -7.61 -23.42 19.77
CA LYS A 410 -7.06 -24.74 19.42
C LYS A 410 -6.75 -24.73 17.93
N VAL A 411 -5.52 -25.09 17.56
CA VAL A 411 -5.05 -25.00 16.17
C VAL A 411 -4.84 -26.40 15.57
N GLN A 412 -5.20 -26.55 14.30
CA GLN A 412 -4.80 -27.66 13.45
C GLN A 412 -4.33 -27.09 12.12
N SER A 413 -3.29 -27.66 11.51
CA SER A 413 -2.75 -27.16 10.25
C SER A 413 -2.28 -28.27 9.32
N LEU A 414 -2.20 -27.91 8.04
CA LEU A 414 -1.52 -28.68 7.00
C LEU A 414 -0.62 -27.71 6.22
N MET A 415 0.60 -28.15 5.94
CA MET A 415 1.62 -27.34 5.28
C MET A 415 2.30 -28.17 4.19
N SER A 416 2.55 -27.54 3.04
CA SER A 416 3.39 -28.05 1.97
C SER A 416 4.69 -27.27 1.95
N LEU A 417 5.81 -27.97 2.05
CA LEU A 417 7.14 -27.38 1.92
C LEU A 417 7.55 -27.29 0.46
N TYR A 418 8.18 -26.18 0.10
CA TYR A 418 8.88 -26.03 -1.16
C TYR A 418 10.17 -26.85 -1.13
N SER A 419 10.20 -27.94 -1.89
CA SER A 419 11.27 -28.94 -1.80
C SER A 419 12.67 -28.39 -2.06
N ALA A 420 12.82 -27.35 -2.87
CA ALA A 420 14.12 -26.78 -3.22
C ALA A 420 14.74 -25.93 -2.10
N ALA A 421 13.93 -25.33 -1.23
CA ALA A 421 14.40 -24.39 -0.21
C ALA A 421 14.03 -24.75 1.23
N GLY A 422 13.14 -25.74 1.43
CA GLY A 422 12.74 -26.20 2.76
C GLY A 422 11.81 -25.25 3.53
N VAL A 423 11.40 -24.14 2.92
CA VAL A 423 10.37 -23.23 3.47
C VAL A 423 8.97 -23.63 3.03
N ASP A 424 7.90 -23.10 3.65
CA ASP A 424 6.54 -23.41 3.23
C ASP A 424 6.11 -22.66 1.97
N GLU A 425 5.45 -23.36 1.03
CA GLU A 425 4.83 -22.75 -0.16
C GLU A 425 3.31 -22.64 -0.05
N THR A 426 2.68 -23.44 0.81
CA THR A 426 1.23 -23.40 1.04
C THR A 426 0.93 -23.88 2.45
N SER A 427 0.12 -23.09 3.17
CA SER A 427 -0.28 -23.39 4.54
C SER A 427 -1.79 -23.21 4.71
N THR A 428 -2.43 -24.16 5.37
CA THR A 428 -3.85 -24.10 5.79
C THR A 428 -3.91 -24.26 7.29
N VAL A 429 -4.58 -23.33 7.97
CA VAL A 429 -4.73 -23.29 9.42
C VAL A 429 -6.20 -23.25 9.78
N ILE A 430 -6.62 -24.16 10.64
CA ILE A 430 -7.97 -24.23 11.22
C ILE A 430 -7.85 -23.93 12.71
N MET A 431 -8.64 -22.97 13.18
CA MET A 431 -8.66 -22.53 14.57
C MET A 431 -10.06 -22.74 15.15
N GLU A 432 -10.16 -23.36 16.32
CA GLU A 432 -11.39 -23.40 17.13
C GLU A 432 -11.30 -22.36 18.25
N LEU A 433 -12.26 -21.44 18.28
CA LEU A 433 -12.36 -20.34 19.24
C LEU A 433 -13.67 -20.40 20.03
N ALA A 434 -13.68 -19.76 21.20
CA ALA A 434 -14.94 -19.51 21.91
C ALA A 434 -15.85 -18.59 21.08
N SER A 435 -17.17 -18.78 21.13
CA SER A 435 -18.16 -17.86 20.53
C SER A 435 -19.04 -17.15 21.58
N PRO A 436 -18.53 -16.14 22.30
CA PRO A 436 -19.35 -15.16 23.02
C PRO A 436 -19.96 -14.10 22.08
N PRO A 437 -21.01 -13.35 22.51
CA PRO A 437 -21.61 -13.34 23.84
C PRO A 437 -22.91 -14.15 24.01
N HIS A 438 -23.56 -14.62 22.93
CA HIS A 438 -24.86 -15.31 23.01
C HIS A 438 -24.81 -16.82 22.70
N GLY A 439 -23.69 -17.33 22.20
CA GLY A 439 -23.54 -18.71 21.74
C GLY A 439 -23.11 -19.71 22.81
N LYS A 440 -23.74 -20.89 22.81
CA LYS A 440 -23.19 -22.12 23.44
C LYS A 440 -22.25 -22.91 22.51
N HIS A 441 -21.88 -22.33 21.37
CA HIS A 441 -21.15 -23.01 20.29
C HIS A 441 -19.71 -22.51 20.18
N LYS A 442 -18.88 -23.27 19.45
CA LYS A 442 -17.52 -22.85 19.06
C LYS A 442 -17.56 -22.20 17.68
N ALA A 443 -16.70 -21.21 17.47
CA ALA A 443 -16.50 -20.60 16.16
C ALA A 443 -15.22 -21.15 15.51
N HIS A 444 -15.21 -21.27 14.19
CA HIS A 444 -14.04 -21.75 13.46
C HIS A 444 -13.44 -20.64 12.59
N GLY A 445 -12.13 -20.42 12.71
CA GLY A 445 -11.34 -19.65 11.75
C GLY A 445 -10.64 -20.59 10.79
N ILE A 446 -10.68 -20.28 9.49
CA ILE A 446 -9.93 -20.99 8.44
C ILE A 446 -9.10 -19.95 7.73
N ALA A 447 -7.79 -20.01 7.92
CA ALA A 447 -6.81 -19.12 7.32
C ALA A 447 -5.93 -19.90 6.35
N THR A 448 -5.82 -19.43 5.12
CA THR A 448 -5.01 -20.07 4.08
C THR A 448 -4.04 -19.07 3.45
N THR A 449 -2.94 -19.61 2.96
CA THR A 449 -1.91 -18.87 2.22
C THR A 449 -1.18 -19.79 1.26
N SER A 450 -0.76 -19.26 0.12
CA SER A 450 0.02 -19.97 -0.88
C SER A 450 0.84 -19.00 -1.74
N PHE A 451 2.01 -19.44 -2.20
CA PHE A 451 2.75 -18.72 -3.24
C PHE A 451 2.17 -18.88 -4.63
N ARG A 452 1.39 -19.95 -4.89
CA ARG A 452 0.98 -20.36 -6.25
C ARG A 452 -0.49 -20.09 -6.58
N LYS A 453 -1.29 -19.77 -5.57
CA LYS A 453 -2.72 -19.53 -5.74
C LYS A 453 -2.94 -18.04 -5.94
N ASP A 454 -3.43 -17.68 -7.11
CA ASP A 454 -3.85 -16.31 -7.39
C ASP A 454 -5.07 -15.93 -6.53
N TRP A 455 -4.98 -14.79 -5.84
CA TRP A 455 -6.10 -14.25 -5.06
C TRP A 455 -7.17 -13.62 -5.97
N ASP A 456 -6.80 -13.16 -7.17
CA ASP A 456 -7.68 -12.53 -8.15
C ASP A 456 -7.48 -13.15 -9.54
N PRO A 457 -7.97 -14.39 -9.76
CA PRO A 457 -7.74 -15.10 -11.01
C PRO A 457 -8.41 -14.44 -12.22
N ASN A 458 -9.43 -13.59 -12.03
CA ASN A 458 -10.08 -12.87 -13.13
C ASN A 458 -9.60 -11.42 -13.30
N LYS A 459 -8.70 -10.92 -12.43
CA LYS A 459 -8.12 -9.56 -12.49
C LYS A 459 -9.16 -8.45 -12.41
N CYS A 460 -10.34 -8.74 -11.88
CA CYS A 460 -11.44 -7.78 -11.81
C CYS A 460 -11.68 -7.28 -10.39
N GLN A 461 -10.95 -7.79 -9.38
CA GLN A 461 -11.04 -7.39 -7.97
C GLN A 461 -12.44 -7.52 -7.32
N ASP A 462 -13.44 -8.02 -8.05
CA ASP A 462 -14.86 -7.95 -7.71
C ASP A 462 -15.54 -9.31 -7.46
N SER A 463 -14.89 -10.40 -7.88
CA SER A 463 -15.55 -11.69 -8.07
C SER A 463 -15.41 -12.66 -6.90
N VAL A 464 -14.28 -12.64 -6.17
CA VAL A 464 -14.00 -13.57 -5.08
C VAL A 464 -13.64 -12.81 -3.81
N PRO A 465 -14.39 -13.00 -2.70
CA PRO A 465 -14.03 -12.40 -1.43
C PRO A 465 -12.79 -13.08 -0.83
N CYS A 466 -11.77 -12.29 -0.50
CA CYS A 466 -10.58 -12.77 0.19
C CYS A 466 -10.87 -13.10 1.66
N VAL A 467 -11.94 -12.52 2.25
CA VAL A 467 -12.43 -12.87 3.59
C VAL A 467 -13.95 -13.02 3.58
N ARG A 468 -14.46 -14.05 4.26
CA ARG A 468 -15.91 -14.25 4.50
C ARG A 468 -16.16 -14.49 5.97
N ILE A 469 -17.02 -13.67 6.56
CA ILE A 469 -17.39 -13.67 7.96
C ILE A 469 -18.85 -14.09 8.05
N LEU A 470 -19.09 -15.31 8.52
CA LEU A 470 -20.39 -15.96 8.54
C LEU A 470 -21.02 -15.81 9.92
N GLY A 471 -21.95 -14.88 10.05
CA GLY A 471 -22.76 -14.71 11.24
C GLY A 471 -24.12 -15.40 11.14
N SER A 472 -24.79 -15.56 12.29
CA SER A 472 -26.13 -16.17 12.39
C SER A 472 -27.28 -15.31 11.83
N LYS A 473 -27.02 -14.05 11.47
CA LYS A 473 -28.00 -13.14 10.84
C LYS A 473 -27.61 -12.71 9.43
N ALA A 474 -26.32 -12.62 9.14
CA ALA A 474 -25.79 -12.15 7.86
C ALA A 474 -24.37 -12.65 7.62
N GLU A 475 -23.97 -12.68 6.36
CA GLU A 475 -22.58 -12.85 5.92
C GLU A 475 -21.98 -11.48 5.58
N LEU A 476 -20.76 -11.21 6.04
CA LEU A 476 -19.96 -10.08 5.58
C LEU A 476 -18.79 -10.60 4.74
N GLN A 477 -18.67 -10.10 3.53
CA GLN A 477 -17.60 -10.40 2.58
C GLN A 477 -16.65 -9.22 2.50
N VAL A 478 -15.35 -9.48 2.45
CA VAL A 478 -14.28 -8.51 2.22
C VAL A 478 -13.65 -8.82 0.86
N LEU A 479 -13.57 -7.82 -0.02
CA LEU A 479 -13.13 -7.93 -1.41
C LEU A 479 -12.53 -6.59 -1.91
N GLY A 480 -12.36 -6.42 -3.22
CA GLY A 480 -11.77 -5.21 -3.80
C GLY A 480 -10.25 -5.13 -3.66
N GLY A 481 -9.60 -6.22 -3.29
CA GLY A 481 -8.16 -6.26 -3.05
C GLY A 481 -7.72 -7.52 -2.30
N PRO A 482 -6.40 -7.74 -2.18
CA PRO A 482 -5.85 -8.83 -1.38
C PRO A 482 -6.23 -8.63 0.09
N ALA A 483 -6.25 -9.71 0.89
CA ALA A 483 -6.59 -9.61 2.32
C ALA A 483 -5.59 -8.74 3.12
N SER A 484 -4.40 -8.45 2.60
CA SER A 484 -3.45 -7.47 3.17
C SER A 484 -3.94 -6.02 3.01
N ARG A 485 -4.75 -5.73 1.99
CA ARG A 485 -5.28 -4.39 1.68
C ARG A 485 -6.58 -4.45 0.86
N PRO A 486 -7.71 -4.85 1.48
CA PRO A 486 -8.99 -4.87 0.79
C PRO A 486 -9.64 -3.48 0.74
N GLN A 487 -10.59 -3.30 -0.18
CA GLN A 487 -11.20 -1.99 -0.46
C GLN A 487 -12.72 -1.97 -0.30
N THR A 488 -13.36 -3.13 -0.24
CA THR A 488 -14.81 -3.23 -0.26
C THR A 488 -15.31 -4.24 0.75
N ILE A 489 -16.38 -3.90 1.45
CA ILE A 489 -17.20 -4.86 2.19
C ILE A 489 -18.57 -5.00 1.55
N ARG A 490 -19.08 -6.23 1.54
CA ARG A 490 -20.42 -6.57 1.05
C ARG A 490 -21.15 -7.36 2.13
N ILE A 491 -22.29 -6.88 2.59
CA ILE A 491 -23.11 -7.54 3.61
C ILE A 491 -24.32 -8.20 2.94
N ILE A 492 -24.51 -9.49 3.21
CA ILE A 492 -25.57 -10.31 2.64
C ILE A 492 -26.43 -10.86 3.80
N PRO A 493 -27.69 -10.39 3.94
CA PRO A 493 -28.60 -10.90 4.96
C PRO A 493 -28.89 -12.40 4.80
N GLN A 494 -29.03 -13.13 5.91
CA GLN A 494 -29.41 -14.54 5.87
C GLN A 494 -30.94 -14.68 5.77
N LEU A 495 -31.42 -15.21 4.65
CA LEU A 495 -32.84 -15.48 4.42
C LEU A 495 -33.39 -16.53 5.42
N ARG A 496 -34.38 -16.14 6.22
CA ARG A 496 -35.17 -17.09 7.02
C ARG A 496 -36.25 -17.71 6.14
N VAL A 497 -35.92 -18.79 5.43
CA VAL A 497 -36.94 -19.56 4.70
C VAL A 497 -37.84 -20.25 5.72
N ASN A 498 -39.11 -19.83 5.80
CA ASN A 498 -40.10 -20.49 6.64
C ASN A 498 -40.29 -21.92 6.11
N ALA A 499 -40.22 -22.95 6.97
CA ALA A 499 -40.24 -24.36 6.53
C ALA A 499 -41.51 -24.76 5.75
N LYS A 500 -42.60 -23.97 5.87
CA LYS A 500 -43.86 -24.15 5.13
C LYS A 500 -43.87 -23.50 3.73
N SER A 501 -42.84 -22.75 3.37
CA SER A 501 -42.72 -22.03 2.10
C SER A 501 -41.34 -22.25 1.49
N ARG A 502 -40.91 -23.52 1.35
CA ARG A 502 -39.83 -23.83 0.40
C ARG A 502 -40.36 -23.51 -1.00
N PRO A 503 -39.79 -22.54 -1.74
CA PRO A 503 -40.14 -22.40 -3.15
C PRO A 503 -39.74 -23.70 -3.85
N GLN A 504 -40.65 -24.27 -4.64
CA GLN A 504 -40.22 -25.21 -5.67
C GLN A 504 -39.17 -24.50 -6.52
N MET A 505 -38.07 -25.18 -6.84
CA MET A 505 -37.07 -24.68 -7.78
C MET A 505 -37.70 -24.55 -9.17
N SER A 506 -38.43 -23.46 -9.38
CA SER A 506 -38.96 -23.03 -10.66
C SER A 506 -38.93 -21.51 -10.68
N GLY A 507 -37.84 -20.94 -11.20
CA GLY A 507 -37.79 -19.58 -11.74
C GLY A 507 -38.41 -18.46 -10.89
N ALA A 508 -38.25 -18.49 -9.57
CA ALA A 508 -38.78 -17.45 -8.70
C ALA A 508 -37.91 -16.18 -8.81
N LYS A 509 -38.40 -15.17 -9.54
CA LYS A 509 -37.99 -13.78 -9.36
C LYS A 509 -38.32 -13.40 -7.92
N GLY A 510 -37.29 -13.21 -7.09
CA GLY A 510 -37.43 -12.81 -5.69
C GLY A 510 -38.19 -11.49 -5.57
N THR A 511 -39.24 -11.48 -4.77
CA THR A 511 -40.04 -10.29 -4.45
C THR A 511 -39.36 -9.51 -3.31
N GLU A 512 -38.85 -8.34 -3.64
CA GLU A 512 -38.81 -7.09 -2.85
C GLU A 512 -38.63 -7.21 -1.32
N GLN A 513 -37.40 -7.52 -0.88
CA GLN A 513 -36.67 -6.93 0.26
C GLN A 513 -35.40 -7.76 0.51
N ASP A 514 -34.23 -7.34 0.01
CA ASP A 514 -32.92 -7.87 0.48
C ASP A 514 -31.82 -6.89 0.04
N TYR A 515 -31.57 -5.82 0.81
CA TYR A 515 -30.48 -4.90 0.48
C TYR A 515 -29.14 -5.59 0.74
N ILE A 516 -28.34 -5.75 -0.31
CA ILE A 516 -26.90 -5.95 -0.19
C ILE A 516 -26.31 -4.59 0.12
N GLU A 517 -25.82 -4.39 1.34
CA GLU A 517 -25.06 -3.20 1.68
C GLU A 517 -23.64 -3.39 1.14
N VAL A 518 -23.20 -2.49 0.24
CA VAL A 518 -21.84 -2.45 -0.28
C VAL A 518 -21.22 -1.15 0.18
N ILE A 519 -20.13 -1.24 0.93
CA ILE A 519 -19.36 -0.07 1.35
C ILE A 519 -17.99 -0.17 0.67
N ASN A 520 -17.71 0.82 -0.18
CA ASN A 520 -16.42 0.99 -0.82
C ASN A 520 -15.61 2.00 0.00
N PHE A 521 -14.38 1.62 0.32
CA PHE A 521 -13.42 2.48 1.02
C PHE A 521 -12.53 3.26 0.04
N GLY A 522 -12.87 3.25 -1.26
CA GLY A 522 -12.24 4.02 -2.34
C GLY A 522 -11.25 3.21 -3.20
N PRO A 523 -10.86 3.73 -4.38
CA PRO A 523 -9.82 3.16 -5.24
C PRO A 523 -8.45 3.12 -4.52
N PRO A 524 -7.39 2.48 -5.08
CA PRO A 524 -6.06 2.51 -4.46
C PRO A 524 -5.51 3.95 -4.45
N GLY A 525 -5.75 4.63 -3.33
CA GLY A 525 -5.38 6.02 -3.09
C GLY A 525 -6.03 6.41 -1.77
N GLU A 526 -5.41 5.98 -0.68
CA GLU A 526 -5.76 6.50 0.65
C GLU A 526 -5.59 8.03 0.64
N PRO A 527 -6.23 8.79 1.56
CA PRO A 527 -6.21 10.25 1.48
C PRO A 527 -4.82 10.82 1.19
N GLY A 528 -4.72 11.67 0.15
CA GLY A 528 -3.44 12.21 -0.33
C GLY A 528 -2.62 11.29 -1.23
N GLY A 529 -3.22 10.28 -1.87
CA GLY A 529 -2.51 9.36 -2.79
C GLY A 529 -1.78 8.21 -2.08
N GLY A 530 -2.08 8.00 -0.80
CA GLY A 530 -1.36 7.08 0.05
C GLY A 530 -1.70 5.60 -0.11
N ARG A 531 -0.95 4.78 0.62
CA ARG A 531 -1.10 3.32 0.68
C ARG A 531 -1.74 2.80 1.97
N GLY A 532 -1.85 3.61 3.01
CA GLY A 532 -2.54 3.27 4.26
C GLY A 532 -1.63 2.73 5.36
N MET A 533 -0.31 2.75 5.14
CA MET A 533 0.71 2.52 6.17
C MET A 533 0.71 3.66 7.20
N PHE A 534 0.34 4.88 6.80
CA PHE A 534 0.21 6.00 7.72
C PHE A 534 -0.85 5.77 8.82
N TRP A 535 -1.82 4.86 8.62
CA TRP A 535 -2.83 4.58 9.66
C TRP A 535 -2.19 3.95 10.89
N ALA A 536 -1.26 3.01 10.68
CA ALA A 536 -0.49 2.40 11.75
C ALA A 536 0.47 3.42 12.38
N ALA A 537 1.16 4.21 11.56
CA ALA A 537 2.08 5.23 12.03
C ALA A 537 1.37 6.30 12.89
N ASP A 538 0.17 6.71 12.49
CA ASP A 538 -0.65 7.65 13.26
C ASP A 538 -0.94 7.12 14.66
N GLU A 539 -1.32 5.85 14.76
CA GLU A 539 -1.58 5.22 16.06
C GLU A 539 -0.32 5.07 16.90
N VAL A 540 0.85 4.86 16.28
CA VAL A 540 2.14 4.93 16.99
C VAL A 540 2.39 6.32 17.56
N GLY A 541 2.21 7.37 16.74
CA GLY A 541 2.37 8.76 17.17
C GLY A 541 1.46 9.11 18.36
N ARG A 542 0.20 8.66 18.32
CA ARG A 542 -0.75 8.82 19.44
C ARG A 542 -0.32 8.05 20.68
N SER A 543 0.11 6.80 20.53
CA SER A 543 0.57 5.95 21.64
C SER A 543 1.77 6.57 22.35
N LEU A 544 2.74 7.10 21.59
CA LEU A 544 3.92 7.79 22.13
C LEU A 544 3.55 9.09 22.84
N ARG A 545 2.71 9.93 22.23
CA ARG A 545 2.18 11.16 22.85
C ARG A 545 1.50 10.86 24.18
N ASP A 546 0.71 9.80 24.21
CA ASP A 546 -0.07 9.37 25.38
C ASP A 546 0.74 8.53 26.38
N LYS A 547 2.05 8.33 26.10
CA LYS A 547 3.02 7.58 26.92
C LYS A 547 2.62 6.13 27.18
N GLU A 548 1.96 5.51 26.21
CA GLU A 548 1.65 4.09 26.22
C GLU A 548 2.91 3.27 25.89
N VAL A 549 2.98 2.04 26.40
CA VAL A 549 4.06 1.09 26.08
C VAL A 549 3.65 0.06 25.02
N GLU A 550 2.35 -0.05 24.76
CA GLU A 550 1.76 -0.92 23.74
C GLU A 550 0.52 -0.25 23.16
N ASN A 551 0.15 -0.59 21.92
CA ASN A 551 -1.03 -0.01 21.29
C ASN A 551 -2.29 -0.82 21.62
N LYS A 552 -3.40 -0.15 21.94
CA LYS A 552 -4.68 -0.80 22.29
C LYS A 552 -5.28 -1.70 21.18
N ASN A 553 -5.00 -1.40 19.91
CA ASN A 553 -5.48 -2.15 18.76
C ASN A 553 -4.49 -3.24 18.32
N MET A 554 -3.28 -3.23 18.88
CA MET A 554 -2.28 -4.28 18.70
C MET A 554 -1.50 -4.51 20.01
N PRO A 555 -2.18 -5.06 21.03
CA PRO A 555 -1.56 -5.31 22.32
C PRO A 555 -0.51 -6.42 22.23
N TRP A 556 0.46 -6.39 23.13
CA TRP A 556 1.56 -7.35 23.19
C TRP A 556 1.10 -8.80 23.30
N ASN A 557 -0.02 -9.04 23.99
CA ASN A 557 -0.59 -10.38 24.11
C ASN A 557 -1.15 -10.92 22.78
N GLU A 558 -1.57 -10.05 21.86
CA GLU A 558 -2.03 -10.42 20.52
C GLU A 558 -0.86 -10.79 19.62
N THR A 559 0.19 -9.97 19.59
CA THR A 559 1.44 -10.31 18.88
C THR A 559 2.03 -11.62 19.40
N LEU A 560 2.06 -11.83 20.72
CA LEU A 560 2.53 -13.09 21.30
C LEU A 560 1.63 -14.27 20.92
N LEU A 561 0.30 -14.12 20.98
CA LEU A 561 -0.62 -15.18 20.57
C LEU A 561 -0.40 -15.56 19.10
N MET A 562 -0.25 -14.57 18.24
CA MET A 562 0.02 -14.78 16.82
C MET A 562 1.31 -15.58 16.62
N MET A 563 2.40 -15.15 17.26
CA MET A 563 3.68 -15.86 17.19
C MET A 563 3.58 -17.30 17.71
N GLU A 564 2.84 -17.54 18.79
CA GLU A 564 2.62 -18.88 19.32
C GLU A 564 1.82 -19.78 18.35
N ILE A 565 0.84 -19.22 17.64
CA ILE A 565 0.10 -19.93 16.58
C ILE A 565 1.04 -20.27 15.43
N LEU A 566 1.85 -19.31 14.99
CA LEU A 566 2.82 -19.52 13.91
C LEU A 566 3.84 -20.63 14.28
N ASP A 567 4.36 -20.62 15.51
CA ASP A 567 5.25 -21.67 16.01
C ASP A 567 4.59 -23.06 16.01
N GLU A 568 3.31 -23.15 16.41
CA GLU A 568 2.54 -24.39 16.39
C GLU A 568 2.32 -24.90 14.96
N VAL A 569 1.96 -24.01 14.03
CA VAL A 569 1.74 -24.34 12.62
C VAL A 569 3.04 -24.81 11.96
N ARG A 570 4.15 -24.10 12.17
CA ARG A 570 5.48 -24.49 11.65
C ARG A 570 5.90 -25.86 12.18
N ARG A 571 5.78 -26.08 13.50
CA ARG A 571 6.10 -27.37 14.13
C ARG A 571 5.26 -28.52 13.57
N ALA A 572 3.95 -28.31 13.39
CA ALA A 572 3.07 -29.32 12.81
C ALA A 572 3.38 -29.61 11.33
N GLY A 573 3.84 -28.59 10.59
CA GLY A 573 4.25 -28.69 9.19
C GLY A 573 5.69 -29.20 8.96
N GLY A 574 6.48 -29.37 10.01
CA GLY A 574 7.89 -29.76 9.91
C GLY A 574 8.81 -28.66 9.36
N LEU A 575 8.37 -27.40 9.39
CA LEU A 575 9.19 -26.25 8.99
C LEU A 575 10.11 -25.83 10.15
N HIS A 576 11.42 -25.87 9.91
CA HIS A 576 12.45 -25.41 10.82
C HIS A 576 13.38 -24.46 10.09
N TYR A 577 13.66 -23.31 10.70
CA TYR A 577 14.68 -22.41 10.17
C TYR A 577 16.08 -22.78 10.68
N PRO A 578 17.14 -22.24 10.05
CA PRO A 578 18.50 -22.42 10.52
C PRO A 578 18.67 -22.01 11.97
N GLU A 579 19.47 -22.78 12.70
CA GLU A 579 19.68 -22.59 14.13
C GLU A 579 20.20 -21.19 14.48
N ALA A 580 20.95 -20.57 13.57
CA ALA A 580 21.49 -19.22 13.70
C ALA A 580 20.39 -18.14 13.85
N ILE A 581 19.19 -18.35 13.30
CA ILE A 581 18.10 -17.36 13.35
C ILE A 581 16.97 -17.75 14.30
N GLU A 582 16.89 -19.02 14.73
CA GLU A 582 15.90 -19.47 15.72
C GLU A 582 16.39 -19.37 17.17
N LYS A 583 17.70 -19.48 17.39
CA LYS A 583 18.28 -19.41 18.73
C LYS A 583 18.18 -18.03 19.34
N ILE A 584 18.38 -18.01 20.66
CA ILE A 584 18.51 -16.81 21.46
C ILE A 584 19.82 -16.83 22.24
#